data_AF-A0A955VBQ4-F1
#
_entry.id   AF-A0A955VBQ4-F1
#
_cell.length_a   1.000
_cell.length_b   1.000
_cell.length_c   1.000
_cell.angle_alpha   90.00
_cell.angle_beta   90.00
_cell.angle_gamma   90.00
#
_symmetry.space_group_name_H-M   'P 1'
#
loop_
_entity.id
_entity.type
_entity.pdbx_description
1 polymer ?
#
loop_
_entity_poly.entity_id
_entity_poly.type
_entity_poly.pdbx_seq_one_letter_code
_entity_poly.pdbx_strand_id
1 'polypeptide(L)'
;MGCAPGVHDLPAREARPILPLPTHDEILALAPDASSVAAARKATAARLWRGLGRSERALWGICAGSADYAVAVDLDGRVGRCPCPSRKIPCKHALALLLIAAEGRVPAAPAAPEA
;
A
#
# COMPACT_ATOMS: atom_id res chain seq x y z
N MET A 1 -49.29 -12.88 -7.83
CA MET A 1 -49.13 -11.80 -8.81
C MET A 1 -48.57 -10.60 -8.06
N GLY A 2 -47.31 -10.20 -8.10
CA GLY A 2 -46.11 -10.62 -8.80
C GLY A 2 -45.04 -9.54 -8.52
N CYS A 3 -43.88 -9.99 -8.06
CA CYS A 3 -42.55 -9.35 -8.08
C CYS A 3 -42.27 -8.08 -7.26
N ALA A 4 -41.19 -8.19 -6.48
CA ALA A 4 -40.59 -7.21 -5.59
C ALA A 4 -39.53 -6.33 -6.33
N PRO A 5 -38.74 -5.50 -5.62
CA PRO A 5 -38.53 -4.09 -5.88
C PRO A 5 -37.44 -3.78 -6.90
N GLY A 6 -37.51 -2.58 -7.47
CA GLY A 6 -36.49 -2.03 -8.37
C GLY A 6 -35.10 -2.05 -7.72
N VAL A 7 -34.22 -2.87 -8.31
CA VAL A 7 -32.79 -2.73 -8.12
C VAL A 7 -32.43 -1.38 -8.74
N HIS A 8 -32.12 -0.42 -7.89
CA HIS A 8 -31.51 0.82 -8.35
C HIS A 8 -30.19 0.41 -8.99
N ASP A 9 -30.11 0.67 -10.29
CA ASP A 9 -28.93 0.56 -11.15
C ASP A 9 -27.78 1.31 -10.47
N LEU A 10 -26.99 0.58 -9.68
CA LEU A 10 -25.68 1.03 -9.24
C LEU A 10 -24.82 0.95 -10.51
N PRO A 11 -24.37 2.06 -11.10
CA PRO A 11 -23.56 2.00 -12.29
C PRO A 11 -22.37 1.09 -12.00
N ALA A 12 -22.18 0.12 -12.88
CA ALA A 12 -21.09 -0.85 -12.83
C ALA A 12 -19.82 -0.14 -12.37
N ARG A 13 -19.32 -0.50 -11.17
CA ARG A 13 -18.05 -0.08 -10.55
C ARG A 13 -17.08 0.34 -11.63
N GLU A 14 -17.11 1.62 -11.97
CA GLU A 14 -16.39 2.17 -13.08
C GLU A 14 -14.93 1.80 -12.88
N ALA A 15 -14.38 1.09 -13.86
CA ALA A 15 -12.98 0.71 -13.90
C ALA A 15 -12.18 2.02 -13.97
N ARG A 16 -11.92 2.60 -12.79
CA ARG A 16 -11.05 3.77 -12.64
C ARG A 16 -9.73 3.38 -13.29
N PRO A 17 -9.16 4.23 -14.16
CA PRO A 17 -7.90 3.93 -14.80
C PRO A 17 -6.90 3.60 -13.71
N ILE A 18 -6.18 2.48 -13.89
CA ILE A 18 -5.08 2.07 -13.03
C ILE A 18 -4.13 3.27 -12.96
N LEU A 19 -4.15 4.01 -11.85
CA LEU A 19 -3.17 5.07 -11.67
C LEU A 19 -1.81 4.37 -11.66
N PRO A 20 -0.84 4.82 -12.49
CA PRO A 20 0.49 4.25 -12.44
C PRO A 20 1.02 4.37 -11.01
N LEU A 21 1.80 3.38 -10.59
CA LEU A 21 2.47 3.47 -9.30
C LEU A 21 3.25 4.79 -9.23
N PRO A 22 3.20 5.50 -8.08
CA PRO A 22 3.89 6.77 -7.95
C PRO A 22 5.38 6.59 -8.20
N THR A 23 5.97 7.59 -8.85
CA THR A 23 7.42 7.65 -9.08
C THR A 23 8.17 7.75 -7.77
N HIS A 24 9.47 7.45 -7.81
CA HIS A 24 10.31 7.51 -6.62
C HIS A 24 10.27 8.90 -5.97
N ASP A 25 10.29 9.98 -6.76
CA ASP A 25 10.23 11.36 -6.27
C ASP A 25 8.89 11.69 -5.60
N GLU A 26 7.77 11.32 -6.23
CA GLU A 26 6.43 11.48 -5.66
C GLU A 26 6.29 10.76 -4.31
N ILE A 27 6.89 9.55 -4.18
CA ILE A 27 6.88 8.81 -2.92
C ILE A 27 7.71 9.53 -1.85
N LEU A 28 8.86 10.08 -2.20
CA LEU A 28 9.70 10.82 -1.26
C LEU A 28 9.02 12.11 -0.78
N ALA A 29 8.23 12.77 -1.64
CA ALA A 29 7.44 13.94 -1.30
C ALA A 29 6.32 13.63 -0.28
N LEU A 30 5.88 12.38 -0.16
CA LEU A 30 4.93 11.96 0.88
C LEU A 30 5.55 11.88 2.28
N ALA A 31 6.89 11.83 2.38
CA ALA A 31 7.54 11.65 3.66
C ALA A 31 7.38 12.89 4.55
N PRO A 32 7.04 12.72 5.84
CA PRO A 32 6.82 13.86 6.74
C PRO A 32 8.10 14.62 7.08
N ASP A 33 9.27 14.02 6.85
CA ASP A 33 10.59 14.63 7.04
C ASP A 33 11.72 13.80 6.42
N ALA A 34 12.90 14.39 6.27
CA ALA A 34 14.08 13.75 5.68
C ALA A 34 14.56 12.51 6.45
N SER A 35 14.40 12.47 7.78
CA SER A 35 14.77 11.30 8.58
C SER A 35 13.85 10.10 8.27
N SER A 36 12.58 10.37 7.96
CA SER A 36 11.63 9.34 7.51
C SER A 36 12.02 8.77 6.15
N VAL A 37 12.48 9.61 5.22
CA VAL A 37 13.05 9.17 3.92
C VAL A 37 14.25 8.26 4.14
N ALA A 38 15.23 8.69 4.93
CA ALA A 38 16.44 7.91 5.18
C ALA A 38 16.12 6.56 5.83
N ALA A 39 15.17 6.53 6.76
CA ALA A 39 14.73 5.30 7.40
C ALA A 39 13.94 4.37 6.45
N ALA A 40 13.10 4.94 5.58
CA ALA A 40 12.35 4.20 4.57
C ALA A 40 13.30 3.50 3.57
N ARG A 41 14.31 4.21 3.07
CA ARG A 41 15.33 3.65 2.17
C ARG A 41 16.06 2.44 2.77
N LYS A 42 16.42 2.51 4.06
CA LYS A 42 17.03 1.36 4.76
C LYS A 42 16.05 0.19 4.89
N ALA A 43 14.78 0.50 5.08
CA ALA A 43 13.73 -0.48 5.21
C ALA A 43 13.34 -1.15 3.89
N THR A 44 13.87 -0.79 2.71
CA THR A 44 13.58 -1.51 1.45
C THR A 44 14.38 -2.81 1.26
N ALA A 45 15.27 -3.14 2.21
CA ALA A 45 16.11 -4.33 2.16
C ALA A 45 15.24 -5.60 2.03
N ALA A 46 15.49 -6.40 0.99
CA ALA A 46 14.65 -7.57 0.65
C ALA A 46 14.47 -8.55 1.82
N ARG A 47 15.52 -8.76 2.63
CA ARG A 47 15.50 -9.64 3.81
C ARG A 47 14.49 -9.25 4.88
N LEU A 48 13.99 -8.01 4.87
CA LEU A 48 13.02 -7.51 5.84
C LEU A 48 11.58 -7.81 5.42
N TRP A 49 11.33 -8.18 4.17
CA TRP A 49 9.98 -8.27 3.62
C TRP A 49 9.60 -9.69 3.26
N ARG A 50 8.34 -10.02 3.57
CA ARG A 50 7.69 -11.26 3.15
C ARG A 50 6.21 -11.00 2.87
N GLY A 51 5.58 -11.89 2.12
CA GLY A 51 4.16 -11.76 1.77
C GLY A 51 3.84 -10.47 1.01
N LEU A 52 4.79 -9.96 0.21
CA LEU A 52 4.58 -8.79 -0.63
C LEU A 52 3.51 -9.09 -1.69
N GLY A 53 2.60 -8.16 -1.91
CA GLY A 53 1.65 -8.23 -2.99
C GLY A 53 1.07 -6.87 -3.34
N ARG A 54 0.58 -6.77 -4.58
CA ARG A 54 -0.13 -5.59 -5.07
C ARG A 54 -1.37 -5.97 -5.87
N SER A 55 -2.39 -5.14 -5.74
CA SER A 55 -3.53 -5.07 -6.64
C SER A 55 -3.57 -3.68 -7.28
N GLU A 56 -4.59 -3.41 -8.08
CA GLU A 56 -4.82 -2.08 -8.66
C GLU A 56 -5.08 -0.99 -7.61
N ARG A 57 -5.52 -1.37 -6.40
CA ARG A 57 -5.96 -0.43 -5.36
C ARG A 57 -5.07 -0.39 -4.13
N ALA A 58 -4.26 -1.43 -3.91
CA ALA A 58 -3.51 -1.55 -2.68
C ALA A 58 -2.16 -2.25 -2.87
N LEU A 59 -1.23 -1.91 -1.98
CA LEU A 59 0.01 -2.63 -1.72
C LEU A 59 -0.07 -3.24 -0.34
N TRP A 60 0.56 -4.40 -0.14
CA TRP A 60 0.72 -4.99 1.18
C TRP A 60 2.03 -5.78 1.31
N GLY A 61 2.41 -6.02 2.56
CA GLY A 61 3.54 -6.86 2.91
C GLY A 61 3.76 -6.92 4.41
N ILE A 62 4.58 -7.86 4.85
CA ILE A 62 5.00 -7.98 6.24
C ILE A 62 6.46 -7.56 6.34
N CYS A 63 6.71 -6.50 7.13
CA CYS A 63 8.05 -6.00 7.41
C CYS A 63 8.52 -6.52 8.77
N ALA A 64 9.67 -7.18 8.80
CA ALA A 64 10.35 -7.57 10.02
C ALA A 64 10.94 -6.33 10.74
N GLY A 65 10.81 -6.28 12.06
CA GLY A 65 11.30 -5.19 12.91
C GLY A 65 11.38 -5.63 14.37
N SER A 66 11.00 -4.75 15.32
CA SER A 66 10.86 -5.17 16.72
C SER A 66 9.69 -6.14 16.93
N ALA A 67 8.79 -6.17 15.96
CA ALA A 67 7.76 -7.16 15.73
C ALA A 67 7.57 -7.27 14.22
N ASP A 68 6.73 -8.19 13.78
CA ASP A 68 6.30 -8.24 12.39
C ASP A 68 5.16 -7.26 12.15
N TYR A 69 5.39 -6.30 11.26
CA TYR A 69 4.40 -5.28 10.92
C TYR A 69 3.71 -5.65 9.62
N ALA A 70 2.42 -5.98 9.68
CA ALA A 70 1.56 -6.04 8.50
C ALA A 70 1.34 -4.61 7.98
N VAL A 71 1.91 -4.30 6.83
CA VAL A 71 1.85 -2.98 6.19
C VAL A 71 0.92 -3.07 5.00
N ALA A 72 0.01 -2.12 4.89
CA ALA A 72 -0.85 -1.95 3.72
C ALA A 72 -0.87 -0.47 3.31
N VAL A 73 -0.87 -0.20 2.02
CA VAL A 73 -1.00 1.16 1.48
C VAL A 73 -2.14 1.17 0.49
N ASP A 74 -3.10 2.06 0.72
CA ASP A 74 -4.15 2.37 -0.24
C ASP A 74 -3.58 3.30 -1.32
N LEU A 75 -3.70 2.92 -2.61
CA LEU A 75 -3.11 3.68 -3.72
C LEU A 75 -3.93 4.92 -4.10
N ASP A 76 -5.20 4.98 -3.71
CA ASP A 76 -6.10 6.09 -4.00
C ASP A 76 -5.84 7.29 -3.09
N GLY A 77 -5.75 7.04 -1.78
CA GLY A 77 -5.42 8.04 -0.78
C GLY A 77 -3.92 8.15 -0.47
N ARG A 78 -3.11 7.19 -0.95
CA ARG A 78 -1.68 7.02 -0.58
C ARG A 78 -1.48 6.93 0.94
N VAL A 79 -2.50 6.45 1.64
CA VAL A 79 -2.50 6.32 3.10
C VAL A 79 -1.97 4.95 3.47
N GLY A 80 -0.86 4.95 4.22
CA GLY A 80 -0.27 3.75 4.78
C GLY A 80 -0.86 3.38 6.13
N ARG A 81 -1.35 2.14 6.25
CA ARG A 81 -1.67 1.48 7.52
C ARG A 81 -0.50 0.59 7.92
N CYS A 82 0.05 0.84 9.10
CA CYS A 82 1.12 0.05 9.67
C CYS A 82 0.98 0.08 11.20
N PRO A 83 0.98 -1.07 11.90
CA PRO A 83 0.80 -1.14 13.35
C PRO A 83 2.05 -0.74 14.14
N CYS A 84 3.08 -0.19 13.49
CA CYS A 84 4.31 0.23 14.19
C CYS A 84 4.04 1.44 15.10
N PRO A 85 4.79 1.61 16.22
CA PRO A 85 4.57 2.69 17.19
C PRO A 85 4.96 4.09 16.69
N SER A 86 5.29 4.24 15.40
CA SER A 86 5.66 5.53 14.81
C SER A 86 4.45 6.45 14.75
N ARG A 87 4.59 7.68 15.28
CA ARG A 87 3.59 8.75 15.14
C ARG A 87 3.65 9.48 13.79
N LYS A 88 4.64 9.18 12.96
CA LYS A 88 4.81 9.76 11.62
C LYS A 88 3.94 9.02 10.61
N ILE A 89 3.17 9.78 9.83
CA ILE A 89 2.27 9.27 8.80
C ILE A 89 2.60 9.98 7.48
N PRO A 90 2.91 9.25 6.39
CA PRO A 90 3.18 7.81 6.36
C PRO A 90 4.42 7.44 7.18
N CYS A 91 4.40 6.25 7.81
CA CYS A 91 5.56 5.77 8.55
C CYS A 91 6.64 5.25 7.60
N LYS A 92 7.86 5.02 8.12
CA LYS A 92 8.98 4.50 7.31
C LYS A 92 8.65 3.19 6.57
N HIS A 93 7.81 2.32 7.15
CA HIS A 93 7.47 1.03 6.54
C HIS A 93 6.48 1.21 5.38
N ALA A 94 5.50 2.10 5.53
CA ALA A 94 4.57 2.43 4.44
C ALA A 94 5.31 3.09 3.26
N LEU A 95 6.22 4.04 3.54
CA LEU A 95 7.08 4.63 2.52
C LEU A 95 7.97 3.57 1.86
N ALA A 96 8.61 2.69 2.63
CA ALA A 96 9.43 1.62 2.09
C ALA A 96 8.63 0.68 1.17
N LEU A 97 7.40 0.32 1.53
CA LEU A 97 6.54 -0.52 0.69
C LEU A 97 6.22 0.14 -0.65
N LEU A 98 5.93 1.45 -0.66
CA LEU A 98 5.74 2.22 -1.89
C LEU A 98 7.01 2.22 -2.76
N LEU A 99 8.18 2.43 -2.15
CA LEU A 99 9.47 2.42 -2.87
C LEU A 99 9.76 1.06 -3.50
N ILE A 100 9.55 -0.04 -2.77
CA ILE A 100 9.72 -1.41 -3.29
C ILE A 100 8.78 -1.65 -4.48
N ALA A 101 7.55 -1.14 -4.42
CA ALA A 101 6.60 -1.25 -5.53
C ALA A 101 7.04 -0.45 -6.76
N ALA A 102 7.54 0.77 -6.58
CA ALA A 102 8.10 1.58 -7.67
C ALA A 102 9.35 0.95 -8.31
N GLU A 103 10.11 0.15 -7.56
CA GLU A 103 11.22 -0.67 -8.06
C GLU A 103 10.77 -1.96 -8.78
N GLY A 104 9.45 -2.22 -8.88
CA GLY A 104 8.90 -3.42 -9.53
C GLY A 104 9.06 -4.71 -8.73
N ARG A 105 9.38 -4.60 -7.43
CA ARG A 105 9.70 -5.75 -6.54
C ARG A 105 8.48 -6.28 -5.77
N VAL A 106 7.28 -5.80 -6.08
CA VAL A 106 6.03 -6.28 -5.47
C VAL A 106 5.21 -7.06 -6.53
N PRO A 107 4.99 -8.37 -6.35
CA PRO A 107 4.26 -9.18 -7.31
C PRO A 107 2.78 -8.82 -7.34
N ALA A 108 2.15 -8.92 -8.52
CA ALA A 108 0.70 -8.80 -8.63
C ALA A 108 0.02 -10.00 -7.95
N ALA A 109 -1.05 -9.74 -7.21
CA ALA A 109 -1.82 -10.74 -6.50
C ALA A 109 -3.31 -10.34 -6.46
N PRO A 110 -4.24 -11.33 -6.48
CA PRO A 110 -5.67 -11.06 -6.66
C PRO A 110 -6.30 -10.28 -5.49
N ALA A 111 -5.79 -10.46 -4.27
CA ALA A 111 -6.17 -9.71 -3.09
C ALA A 111 -5.08 -9.84 -2.00
N ALA A 112 -5.09 -8.93 -1.03
CA ALA A 112 -4.33 -9.13 0.19
C ALA A 112 -4.84 -10.39 0.90
N PRO A 113 -3.95 -11.24 1.45
CA PRO A 113 -4.40 -12.36 2.26
C PRO A 113 -5.24 -11.83 3.42
N GLU A 114 -6.43 -12.38 3.60
CA GLU A 114 -7.22 -12.15 4.80
C GLU A 114 -6.39 -12.64 5.99
N ALA A 115 -6.16 -11.74 6.96
CA ALA A 115 -5.33 -12.00 8.14
C ALA A 115 -6.07 -12.84 9.17
#